data_AF-A0AAD7WJ13-F1
#
_entry.id   AF-A0AAD7WJ13-F1
#
_cell.length_a   1.000
_cell.length_b   1.000
_cell.length_c   1.000
_cell.angle_alpha   90.00
_cell.angle_beta   90.00
_cell.angle_gamma   90.00
#
_symmetry.space_group_name_H-M   'P 1'
#
loop_
_entity.id
_entity.type
_entity.pdbx_description
1 polymer ?
#
loop_
_entity_poly.entity_id
_entity_poly.type
_entity_poly.pdbx_seq_one_letter_code
_entity_poly.pdbx_strand_id
1 'polypeptide(L)'
;MTAKLDRVKLRLKYCRPLVDALQVGIKNRFGHMTEDPELIAAAILLPKFRTSWIKDDDTIRMGVDYIKQHMEAPSLQLGDATSSSDEEDFFSAL
;
A
#
# COMPACT_ATOMS: atom_id res chain seq x y z
N MET A 1 -12.09 7.44 0.06
CA MET A 1 -12.09 8.50 -0.98
C MET A 1 -13.47 9.15 -1.19
N THR A 2 -14.55 8.37 -1.21
CA THR A 2 -15.93 8.83 -1.45
C THR A 2 -16.47 9.89 -0.49
N ALA A 3 -16.16 9.79 0.80
CA ALA A 3 -16.71 10.68 1.83
C ALA A 3 -16.46 12.18 1.61
N LYS A 4 -15.35 12.57 0.97
CA LYS A 4 -15.08 13.98 0.64
C LYS A 4 -16.02 14.49 -0.46
N LEU A 5 -16.23 13.70 -1.51
CA LEU A 5 -17.14 14.05 -2.59
C LEU A 5 -18.59 14.04 -2.09
N ASP A 6 -18.97 13.08 -1.24
CA ASP A 6 -20.30 13.03 -0.62
C ASP A 6 -20.59 14.32 0.17
N ARG A 7 -19.64 14.76 1.00
CA ARG A 7 -19.77 16.02 1.76
C ARG A 7 -19.91 17.25 0.87
N VAL A 8 -19.17 17.30 -0.24
CA VAL A 8 -19.29 18.40 -1.22
C VAL A 8 -20.63 18.35 -1.93
N LYS A 9 -21.10 17.16 -2.33
CA LYS A 9 -22.39 16.93 -3.01
C LYS A 9 -23.56 17.53 -2.24
N LEU A 10 -23.57 17.40 -0.91
CA LEU A 10 -24.60 17.96 -0.04
C LEU A 10 -24.74 19.49 -0.17
N ARG A 11 -23.65 20.19 -0.48
CA ARG A 11 -23.62 21.66 -0.60
C ARG A 11 -23.90 22.16 -2.01
N LEU A 12 -23.94 21.28 -3.01
CA LEU A 12 -24.14 21.63 -4.41
C LEU A 12 -25.63 21.62 -4.76
N LYS A 13 -26.11 22.71 -5.37
CA LYS A 13 -27.48 22.81 -5.90
C LYS A 13 -27.61 22.26 -7.32
N TYR A 14 -26.61 22.51 -8.16
CA TYR A 14 -26.66 22.17 -9.60
C TYR A 14 -25.69 21.06 -10.01
N CYS A 15 -24.47 21.04 -9.47
CA CYS A 15 -23.41 20.13 -9.91
C CYS A 15 -23.47 18.72 -9.28
N ARG A 16 -24.61 18.31 -8.72
CA ARG A 16 -24.75 16.95 -8.14
C ARG A 16 -24.50 15.85 -9.18
N PRO A 17 -25.03 15.92 -10.41
CA PRO A 17 -24.77 14.90 -11.44
C PRO A 17 -23.29 14.80 -11.80
N LEU A 18 -22.54 15.90 -11.75
CA LEU A 18 -21.09 15.88 -11.99
C LEU A 18 -20.37 15.11 -10.87
N VAL A 19 -20.74 15.33 -9.61
CA VAL A 19 -20.15 14.57 -8.50
C VAL A 19 -20.45 13.08 -8.64
N ASP A 20 -21.67 12.72 -9.03
CA ASP A 20 -22.06 11.33 -9.29
C ASP A 20 -21.22 10.71 -10.41
N ALA A 21 -21.08 11.40 -11.54
CA ALA A 21 -20.26 10.95 -12.66
C ALA A 21 -18.79 10.75 -12.25
N LEU A 22 -18.24 11.65 -11.42
CA LEU A 22 -16.87 11.52 -10.90
C LEU A 22 -16.73 10.33 -9.96
N GLN A 23 -17.69 10.11 -9.06
CA GLN A 23 -17.66 8.96 -8.15
C GLN A 23 -17.72 7.63 -8.92
N VAL A 24 -18.62 7.54 -9.90
CA VAL A 24 -18.73 6.38 -10.79
C VAL A 24 -17.44 6.19 -11.58
N GLY A 25 -16.91 7.25 -12.18
CA GLY A 25 -15.67 7.19 -12.98
C GLY A 25 -14.46 6.74 -12.15
N ILE A 26 -14.29 7.27 -10.94
CA ILE A 26 -13.22 6.86 -10.02
C ILE A 26 -13.39 5.39 -9.64
N LYS A 27 -14.60 4.94 -9.31
CA LYS A 27 -14.87 3.54 -8.97
C LYS A 27 -14.58 2.62 -10.16
N ASN A 28 -15.01 2.97 -11.36
CA ASN A 28 -14.78 2.16 -12.55
C ASN A 28 -13.30 2.06 -12.90
N ARG A 29 -12.55 3.17 -12.76
CA ARG A 29 -11.14 3.21 -13.12
C ARG A 29 -10.22 2.59 -12.07
N PHE A 30 -10.49 2.79 -10.78
CA PHE A 30 -9.58 2.45 -9.69
C PHE A 30 -10.16 1.43 -8.70
N GLY A 31 -11.42 1.02 -8.87
CA GLY A 31 -12.07 0.08 -7.93
C GLY A 31 -11.34 -1.25 -7.83
N HIS A 32 -10.90 -1.81 -8.95
CA HIS A 32 -10.09 -3.04 -8.95
C HIS A 32 -8.77 -2.87 -8.21
N MET A 33 -8.12 -1.69 -8.29
CA MET A 33 -6.87 -1.42 -7.56
C MET A 33 -7.08 -1.37 -6.05
N THR A 34 -8.27 -0.98 -5.59
CA THR A 34 -8.60 -0.98 -4.15
C THR A 34 -8.88 -2.38 -3.59
N GLU A 35 -8.98 -3.38 -4.46
CA GLU A 35 -9.20 -4.79 -4.12
C GLU A 35 -7.94 -5.64 -4.36
N ASP A 36 -6.87 -5.04 -4.90
CA ASP A 36 -5.60 -5.71 -5.19
C ASP A 36 -4.73 -5.83 -3.93
N PRO A 37 -4.46 -7.07 -3.43
CA PRO A 37 -3.68 -7.30 -2.23
C PRO A 37 -2.27 -6.70 -2.29
N GLU A 38 -1.62 -6.69 -3.46
CA GLU A 38 -0.26 -6.16 -3.63
C GLU A 38 -0.26 -4.64 -3.46
N LEU A 39 -1.22 -3.95 -4.08
CA LEU A 39 -1.35 -2.49 -3.96
C LEU A 39 -1.77 -2.07 -2.55
N ILE A 40 -2.63 -2.87 -1.89
CA ILE A 40 -2.98 -2.65 -0.48
C ILE A 40 -1.75 -2.85 0.41
N ALA A 41 -0.97 -3.90 0.21
CA ALA A 41 0.27 -4.14 0.93
C ALA A 41 1.27 -3.00 0.76
N ALA A 42 1.50 -2.55 -0.49
CA ALA A 42 2.36 -1.40 -0.78
C ALA A 42 1.87 -0.12 -0.09
N ALA A 43 0.55 0.12 -0.10
CA ALA A 43 -0.05 1.25 0.61
C ALA A 43 0.14 1.19 2.13
N ILE A 44 0.13 0.00 2.74
CA ILE A 44 0.40 -0.21 4.17
C ILE A 44 1.87 0.01 4.50
N LEU A 45 2.78 -0.50 3.67
CA LEU A 45 4.23 -0.44 3.90
C LEU A 45 4.80 0.98 3.76
N LEU A 46 4.14 1.86 3.00
CA LEU A 46 4.59 3.24 2.80
C LEU A 46 4.18 4.15 3.98
N PRO A 47 5.12 4.61 4.85
CA PRO A 47 4.75 5.30 6.10
C PRO A 47 4.04 6.66 5.90
N LYS A 48 4.19 7.28 4.73
CA LYS A 48 3.52 8.54 4.38
C LYS A 48 2.20 8.32 3.64
N PHE A 49 1.90 7.09 3.24
CA PHE A 49 0.67 6.76 2.56
C PHE A 49 -0.44 6.55 3.59
N ARG A 50 -1.49 7.38 3.50
CA ARG A 50 -2.59 7.28 4.45
C ARG A 50 -3.44 6.07 4.08
N THR A 51 -3.61 5.14 5.02
CA THR A 51 -4.54 4.01 4.89
C THR A 51 -5.98 4.36 5.24
N SER A 52 -6.28 5.63 5.60
CA SER A 52 -7.62 6.11 5.99
C SER A 52 -8.71 5.98 4.91
N TRP A 53 -8.36 5.57 3.69
CA TRP A 53 -9.33 5.28 2.63
C TRP A 53 -9.87 3.85 2.72
N ILE A 54 -9.14 2.94 3.38
CA ILE A 54 -9.56 1.59 3.71
C ILE A 54 -10.57 1.71 4.86
N LYS A 55 -11.83 1.35 4.58
CA LYS A 55 -12.92 1.51 5.55
C LYS A 55 -13.22 0.24 6.34
N ASP A 56 -12.66 -0.87 5.89
CA ASP A 56 -13.00 -2.21 6.29
C ASP A 56 -11.75 -2.93 6.79
N ASP A 57 -11.87 -3.58 7.94
CA ASP A 57 -10.75 -4.24 8.61
C ASP A 57 -10.32 -5.51 7.86
N ASP A 58 -11.21 -6.15 7.10
CA ASP A 58 -10.86 -7.32 6.29
C ASP A 58 -9.93 -6.95 5.14
N THR A 59 -10.10 -5.75 4.55
CA THR A 59 -9.20 -5.21 3.52
C THR A 59 -7.80 -4.94 4.08
N ILE A 60 -7.69 -4.39 5.30
CA ILE A 60 -6.39 -4.21 5.96
C ILE A 60 -5.75 -5.57 6.24
N ARG A 61 -6.53 -6.53 6.76
CA ARG A 61 -6.07 -7.89 7.05
C ARG A 61 -5.51 -8.57 5.81
N MET A 62 -6.22 -8.48 4.69
CA MET A 62 -5.77 -9.01 3.40
C MET A 62 -4.39 -8.48 3.00
N GLY A 63 -4.16 -7.17 3.10
CA GLY A 63 -2.86 -6.58 2.82
C GLY A 63 -1.77 -7.04 3.80
N VAL A 64 -2.09 -7.13 5.10
CA VAL A 64 -1.14 -7.64 6.12
C VAL A 64 -0.77 -9.10 5.88
N ASP A 65 -1.74 -9.94 5.53
CA ASP A 65 -1.50 -11.35 5.24
C ASP A 65 -0.68 -11.51 3.95
N TYR A 66 -0.96 -10.70 2.93
CA TYR A 66 -0.14 -10.64 1.71
C TYR A 66 1.31 -10.27 2.04
N ILE A 67 1.54 -9.26 2.89
CA ILE A 67 2.88 -8.88 3.35
C ILE A 67 3.58 -10.08 4.02
N LYS A 68 2.93 -10.73 4.98
CA LYS A 68 3.53 -11.87 5.70
C LYS A 68 3.94 -13.00 4.75
N GLN A 69 3.06 -13.36 3.82
CA GLN A 69 3.32 -14.42 2.83
C GLN A 69 4.54 -14.11 1.96
N HIS A 70 4.76 -12.84 1.61
CA HIS A 70 5.85 -12.43 0.71
C HIS A 70 7.12 -11.97 1.45
N MET A 71 7.07 -11.86 2.78
CA MET A 71 8.22 -11.52 3.63
C MET A 71 8.93 -12.74 4.23
N GLU A 72 8.40 -13.95 4.04
CA GLU A 72 9.18 -15.17 4.33
C GLU A 72 10.40 -15.18 3.39
N ALA A 73 11.58 -14.95 3.99
CA ALA A 73 12.83 -14.90 3.26
C ALA A 73 13.00 -16.19 2.44
N PRO A 74 13.51 -16.13 1.18
CA PRO A 74 14.17 -17.29 0.64
C PRO A 74 15.26 -17.61 1.66
N SER A 75 15.17 -18.81 2.26
CA SER A 75 16.18 -19.30 3.19
C SER A 75 17.54 -18.98 2.60
N LEU A 76 18.23 -18.00 3.19
CA LEU A 76 19.64 -17.80 2.93
C LEU A 76 20.23 -19.14 3.35
N GLN A 77 20.51 -20.01 2.39
CA GLN A 77 21.37 -21.15 2.64
C GLN A 77 22.64 -20.50 3.16
N LEU A 78 22.81 -20.57 4.48
CA LEU A 78 24.02 -20.21 5.17
C LEU A 78 25.05 -21.21 4.65
N GLY A 79 25.62 -20.88 3.50
CA GLY A 79 26.69 -21.61 2.86
C GLY A 79 27.81 -21.67 3.87
N ASP A 80 28.08 -22.90 4.28
CA ASP A 80 29.22 -23.38 5.03
C ASP A 80 30.26 -22.29 5.36
N ALA A 81 30.27 -21.85 6.61
CA ALA A 81 31.22 -20.88 7.13
C ALA A 81 32.63 -21.51 7.13
N THR A 82 33.32 -21.42 6.02
CA THR A 82 34.77 -21.60 5.93
C THR A 82 35.37 -20.45 5.13
N SER A 83 35.89 -19.43 5.83
CA SER A 83 37.27 -18.96 5.72
C SER A 83 37.38 -17.55 6.28
N SER A 84 38.08 -17.43 7.40
CA SER A 84 38.75 -16.21 7.86
C SER A 84 39.57 -15.58 6.73
N SER A 85 39.48 -14.26 6.54
CA SER A 85 40.56 -13.42 5.98
C SER A 85 40.25 -11.93 6.20
N ASP A 86 41.04 -11.34 7.08
CA ASP A 86 41.28 -9.93 7.45
C ASP A 86 40.51 -8.78 6.75
N GLU A 87 39.79 -8.03 7.59
CA GLU A 87 39.94 -6.59 7.89
C GLU A 87 40.61 -5.69 6.82
N GLU A 88 39.82 -4.97 6.02
CA GLU A 88 40.15 -3.59 5.59
C GLU A 88 38.83 -2.80 5.53
N ASP A 89 38.53 -2.07 6.61
CA ASP A 89 37.31 -1.28 6.77
C ASP A 89 37.35 -0.06 5.83
N PHE A 90 36.41 0.02 4.88
CA PHE A 90 36.33 1.01 3.80
C PHE A 90 36.24 2.47 4.31
N PHE A 91 35.85 2.68 5.56
CA PHE A 91 35.75 4.00 6.20
C PHE A 91 37.01 4.44 6.95
N SER A 92 38.06 3.62 6.98
CA SER A 92 39.35 4.00 7.59
C SER A 92 40.10 5.10 6.84
N ALA A 93 39.69 5.41 5.59
CA ALA A 93 40.36 6.36 4.72
C ALA A 93 39.73 7.76 4.65
N LEU A 94 38.85 8.14 5.59
CA LEU A 94 38.32 9.52 5.70
C LEU A 94 38.91 10.29 6.88
#